data_AF-G0QZF9-F1
#
_entry.id   AF-G0QZF9-F1
#
_cell.length_a   1.000
_cell.length_b   1.000
_cell.length_c   1.000
_cell.angle_alpha   90.00
_cell.angle_beta   90.00
_cell.angle_gamma   90.00
#
_symmetry.space_group_name_H-M   'P 1'
#
loop_
_entity.id
_entity.type
_entity.pdbx_description
1 polymer ?
#
loop_
_entity_poly.entity_id
_entity_poly.type
_entity_poly.pdbx_seq_one_letter_code
_entity_poly.pdbx_strand_id
1 'polypeptide(L)'
;MAKCNQKDINSFKLSKPALEKVQNVDEILKKLCGDNIQKEFLNQNGLDFVCDWIKEIPNGPEPPVSLKLKLLQFTLDLPVKRQHLEGIKLGKVLSKMKNKLVAKQYKNGVKY
;
A
#
# COMPACT_ATOMS: atom_id res chain seq x y z
N MET A 1 0.26 -11.32 -0.92
CA MET A 1 -0.23 -10.01 -0.41
C MET A 1 -1.68 -10.03 0.07
N ALA A 2 -2.66 -10.47 -0.73
CA ALA A 2 -4.09 -10.46 -0.35
C ALA A 2 -4.38 -11.13 1.01
N LYS A 3 -3.78 -12.30 1.27
CA LYS A 3 -3.95 -13.07 2.52
C LYS A 3 -3.55 -12.27 3.76
N CYS A 4 -2.39 -11.60 3.77
CA CYS A 4 -1.95 -10.80 4.92
C CYS A 4 -2.87 -9.60 5.15
N ASN A 5 -3.36 -8.98 4.08
CA ASN A 5 -4.33 -7.88 4.22
C ASN A 5 -5.63 -8.36 4.89
N GLN A 6 -6.16 -9.50 4.44
CA GLN A 6 -7.37 -10.07 5.03
C GLN A 6 -7.17 -10.47 6.50
N LYS A 7 -6.01 -11.04 6.85
CA LYS A 7 -5.68 -11.35 8.24
C LYS A 7 -5.64 -10.11 9.13
N ASP A 8 -5.07 -9.01 8.64
CA ASP A 8 -5.04 -7.76 9.39
C ASP A 8 -6.45 -7.17 9.57
N ILE A 9 -7.29 -7.20 8.53
CA ILE A 9 -8.69 -6.78 8.62
C ILE A 9 -9.43 -7.63 9.66
N ASN A 10 -9.24 -8.95 9.63
CA ASN A 10 -9.87 -9.87 10.59
C ASN A 10 -9.34 -9.65 12.01
N SER A 11 -8.03 -9.43 12.18
CA SER A 11 -7.42 -9.13 13.48
C SER A 11 -8.00 -7.84 14.05
N PHE A 12 -8.12 -6.80 13.22
CA PHE A 12 -8.75 -5.54 13.63
C PHE A 12 -10.22 -5.74 14.06
N LYS A 13 -11.01 -6.51 13.30
CA LYS A 13 -12.40 -6.84 13.69
C LYS A 13 -12.49 -7.59 15.02
N LEU A 14 -11.47 -8.40 15.33
CA LEU A 14 -11.36 -9.15 16.58
C LEU A 14 -10.66 -8.36 17.69
N SER A 15 -10.42 -7.05 17.50
CA SER A 15 -9.68 -6.18 18.44
C SER A 15 -8.28 -6.71 18.80
N LYS A 16 -7.64 -7.41 17.86
CA LYS A 16 -6.28 -7.92 17.95
C LYS A 16 -5.31 -7.06 17.13
N PRO A 17 -4.03 -7.02 17.51
CA PRO A 17 -3.02 -6.26 16.75
C PRO A 17 -2.87 -6.83 15.33
N ALA A 18 -3.01 -5.95 14.34
CA ALA A 18 -2.87 -6.26 12.91
C ALA A 18 -1.40 -6.07 12.47
N LEU A 19 -0.59 -7.12 12.62
CA LEU A 19 0.86 -7.07 12.38
C LEU A 19 1.30 -7.81 11.11
N GLU A 20 0.40 -8.52 10.43
CA GLU A 20 0.77 -9.45 9.36
C GLU A 20 1.33 -8.71 8.14
N LYS A 21 0.76 -7.56 7.76
CA LYS A 21 1.35 -6.76 6.67
C LYS A 21 2.76 -6.29 7.02
N VAL A 22 2.97 -5.81 8.24
CA VAL A 22 4.27 -5.24 8.67
C VAL A 22 5.34 -6.32 8.77
N GLN A 23 5.01 -7.49 9.30
CA GLN A 23 5.95 -8.59 9.46
C GLN A 23 6.36 -9.23 8.14
N ASN A 24 5.43 -9.34 7.18
CA ASN A 24 5.66 -10.07 5.93
C ASN A 24 6.10 -9.18 4.75
N VAL A 25 6.07 -7.84 4.88
CA VAL A 25 6.34 -6.95 3.74
C VAL A 25 7.72 -7.21 3.13
N ASP A 26 8.77 -7.32 3.94
CA ASP A 26 10.13 -7.42 3.44
C ASP A 26 10.38 -8.74 2.70
N GLU A 27 9.86 -9.84 3.24
CA GLU A 27 9.97 -11.15 2.58
C GLU A 27 9.19 -11.19 1.26
N ILE A 28 7.98 -10.61 1.24
CA ILE A 28 7.15 -10.56 0.04
C ILE A 28 7.83 -9.69 -1.04
N LEU A 29 8.33 -8.51 -0.68
CA LEU A 29 9.02 -7.63 -1.63
C LEU A 29 10.28 -8.29 -2.19
N LYS A 30 11.05 -9.00 -1.35
CA LYS A 30 12.22 -9.76 -1.81
C LYS A 30 11.86 -10.83 -2.85
N LYS A 31 10.74 -11.55 -2.66
CA LYS A 31 10.24 -12.53 -3.65
C LYS A 31 9.77 -11.86 -4.93
N LEU A 32 9.24 -10.65 -4.84
CA LEU A 32 8.78 -9.86 -5.97
C LEU A 32 9.91 -9.11 -6.71
N CYS A 33 11.19 -9.22 -6.29
CA CYS A 33 12.30 -8.59 -7.00
C CYS A 33 12.65 -9.26 -8.34
N GLY A 34 12.21 -10.50 -8.60
CA GLY A 34 12.57 -11.18 -9.86
C GLY A 34 11.78 -10.64 -11.05
N ASP A 35 12.46 -10.27 -12.15
CA ASP A 35 11.84 -9.66 -13.35
C ASP A 35 10.63 -10.42 -13.90
N ASN A 36 10.72 -11.75 -13.96
CA ASN A 36 9.61 -12.60 -14.43
C ASN A 36 8.42 -12.56 -13.46
N ILE A 37 8.70 -12.52 -12.15
CA ILE A 37 7.69 -12.43 -11.10
C ILE A 37 7.04 -11.04 -11.13
N GLN A 38 7.80 -9.98 -11.39
CA GLN A 38 7.26 -8.63 -11.51
C GLN A 38 6.31 -8.47 -12.69
N LYS A 39 6.66 -9.05 -13.85
CA LYS A 39 5.78 -9.05 -15.03
C LYS A 39 4.47 -9.79 -14.72
N GLU A 40 4.57 -10.97 -14.11
CA GLU A 40 3.38 -11.75 -13.73
C GLU A 40 2.54 -11.03 -12.69
N PHE A 41 3.19 -10.42 -11.69
CA PHE A 41 2.54 -9.60 -10.68
C PHE A 41 1.75 -8.45 -11.32
N LEU A 42 2.34 -7.75 -12.30
CA LEU A 42 1.66 -6.67 -13.02
C LEU A 42 0.49 -7.19 -13.87
N ASN A 43 0.66 -8.32 -14.57
CA ASN A 43 -0.38 -8.96 -15.38
C ASN A 43 -1.60 -9.38 -14.55
N GLN A 44 -1.39 -9.76 -13.28
CA GLN A 44 -2.45 -10.16 -12.35
C GLN A 44 -3.03 -8.98 -11.55
N ASN A 45 -2.92 -7.74 -12.04
CA ASN A 45 -3.36 -6.53 -11.34
C ASN A 45 -2.71 -6.35 -9.95
N GLY A 46 -1.45 -6.74 -9.80
CA GLY A 46 -0.76 -6.74 -8.51
C GLY A 46 -0.71 -5.38 -7.82
N LEU A 47 -0.76 -4.30 -8.61
CA LEU A 47 -0.83 -2.93 -8.11
C LEU A 47 -2.09 -2.65 -7.27
N ASP A 48 -3.19 -3.37 -7.49
CA ASP A 48 -4.38 -3.27 -6.62
C ASP A 48 -4.10 -3.85 -5.22
N PHE A 49 -3.31 -4.92 -5.11
CA PHE A 49 -2.90 -5.43 -3.80
C PHE A 49 -2.02 -4.42 -3.05
N VAL A 50 -1.14 -3.71 -3.77
CA VAL A 50 -0.34 -2.62 -3.19
C VAL A 50 -1.27 -1.51 -2.69
N CYS A 51 -2.29 -1.14 -3.47
CA CYS A 51 -3.29 -0.15 -3.04
C CYS A 51 -3.97 -0.57 -1.74
N ASP A 52 -4.39 -1.82 -1.64
CA ASP A 52 -5.15 -2.30 -0.49
C ASP A 52 -4.30 -2.37 0.78
N TRP A 53 -2.98 -2.53 0.64
CA TRP A 53 -2.04 -2.45 1.75
C TRP A 53 -1.75 -1.02 2.20
N ILE A 54 -1.82 -0.05 1.28
CA ILE A 54 -1.59 1.38 1.57
C ILE A 54 -2.85 2.04 2.14
N LYS A 55 -4.04 1.57 1.76
CA LYS A 55 -5.32 2.08 2.27
C LYS A 55 -5.46 1.80 3.77
N GLU A 56 -6.20 2.68 4.42
CA GLU A 56 -6.69 2.46 5.78
C GLU A 56 -7.56 1.20 5.86
N ILE A 57 -7.39 0.42 6.94
CA ILE A 57 -8.35 -0.64 7.25
C ILE A 57 -9.70 0.04 7.48
N PRO A 58 -10.82 -0.47 6.93
CA PRO A 58 -12.14 0.15 7.15
C PRO A 58 -12.43 0.31 8.64
N ASN A 59 -12.72 1.54 9.08
CA ASN A 59 -12.90 1.94 10.49
C ASN A 59 -11.69 1.68 11.40
N GLY A 60 -10.54 1.36 10.82
CA GLY A 60 -9.33 0.98 11.53
C GLY A 60 -8.17 1.93 11.30
N PRO A 61 -7.02 1.62 11.91
CA PRO A 61 -5.86 2.46 11.85
C PRO A 61 -5.28 2.52 10.44
N GLU A 62 -4.63 3.64 10.16
CA GLU A 62 -3.89 3.83 8.93
C GLU A 62 -2.59 3.00 8.95
N PRO A 63 -2.16 2.40 7.83
CA PRO A 63 -0.92 1.66 7.77
C PRO A 63 0.28 2.53 8.17
N PRO A 64 1.30 1.96 8.85
CA PRO A 64 2.50 2.69 9.23
C PRO A 64 3.16 3.37 8.03
N VAL A 65 3.72 4.57 8.25
CA VAL A 65 4.39 5.34 7.19
C VAL A 65 5.55 4.54 6.57
N SER A 66 6.31 3.80 7.37
CA SER A 66 7.38 2.93 6.90
C SER A 66 6.90 1.86 5.91
N LEU A 67 5.75 1.23 6.19
CA LEU A 67 5.13 0.25 5.29
C LEU A 67 4.73 0.90 3.96
N LYS A 68 4.08 2.08 4.02
CA LYS A 68 3.67 2.82 2.83
C LYS A 68 4.87 3.21 1.97
N LEU A 69 5.95 3.73 2.58
CA LEU A 69 7.16 4.12 1.85
C LEU A 69 7.81 2.93 1.14
N LYS A 70 7.94 1.77 1.80
CA LYS A 70 8.47 0.54 1.18
C LYS A 70 7.66 0.11 -0.04
N LEU A 71 6.33 0.12 0.07
CA LEU A 71 5.43 -0.26 -1.02
C LEU A 71 5.46 0.74 -2.19
N LEU A 72 5.56 2.04 -1.89
CA LEU A 72 5.70 3.08 -2.91
C LEU A 72 7.03 2.97 -3.63
N GLN A 73 8.13 2.78 -2.91
CA GLN A 73 9.45 2.57 -3.50
C GLN A 73 9.44 1.37 -4.43
N PHE A 74 8.94 0.22 -3.96
CA PHE A 74 8.79 -0.97 -4.80
C PHE A 74 7.97 -0.71 -6.07
N THR A 75 6.91 0.11 -5.97
CA THR A 75 6.08 0.44 -7.13
C THR A 75 6.82 1.30 -8.16
N LEU A 76 7.76 2.15 -7.74
CA LEU A 76 8.61 2.93 -8.63
C LEU A 76 9.63 2.05 -9.36
N ASP A 77 10.06 0.96 -8.73
CA ASP A 77 11.05 0.03 -9.29
C ASP A 77 10.42 -1.00 -10.25
N LEU A 78 9.09 -1.09 -10.30
CA LEU A 78 8.39 -2.01 -11.20
C LEU A 78 8.40 -1.50 -12.66
N PRO A 79 8.50 -2.40 -13.66
CA PRO A 79 8.38 -2.06 -15.08
C PRO A 79 6.92 -1.79 -15.49
N VAL A 80 6.31 -0.77 -14.86
CA VAL A 80 4.91 -0.40 -15.08
C VAL A 80 4.73 0.22 -16.47
N LYS A 81 3.76 -0.29 -17.23
CA LYS A 81 3.34 0.23 -18.54
C LYS A 81 1.97 0.88 -18.42
N ARG A 82 1.59 1.70 -19.40
CA ARG A 82 0.29 2.39 -19.44
C ARG A 82 -0.89 1.43 -19.26
N GLN A 83 -0.87 0.27 -19.92
CA GLN A 83 -1.90 -0.77 -19.80
C GLN A 83 -2.09 -1.27 -18.36
N HIS A 84 -1.04 -1.27 -17.54
CA HIS A 84 -1.15 -1.68 -16.15
C HIS A 84 -1.83 -0.60 -15.32
N LEU A 85 -1.72 0.68 -15.71
CA LEU A 85 -2.28 1.86 -15.02
C LEU A 85 -3.76 2.12 -15.36
N GLU A 86 -4.27 1.55 -16.45
CA GLU A 86 -5.66 1.68 -16.85
C GLU A 86 -6.57 0.90 -15.88
N GLY A 87 -7.43 1.60 -15.16
CA GLY A 87 -8.38 1.00 -14.21
C GLY A 87 -7.90 0.86 -12.76
N ILE A 88 -6.62 1.08 -12.46
CA ILE A 88 -6.12 0.90 -11.08
C ILE A 88 -6.67 1.97 -10.13
N LYS A 89 -6.97 1.55 -8.90
CA LYS A 89 -7.28 2.44 -7.77
C LYS A 89 -6.06 3.22 -7.26
N LEU A 90 -4.84 2.90 -7.70
CA LEU A 90 -3.59 3.44 -7.13
C LEU A 90 -3.51 4.95 -7.28
N GLY A 91 -3.76 5.49 -8.48
CA GLY A 91 -3.72 6.95 -8.71
C GLY A 91 -4.66 7.72 -7.79
N LYS A 92 -5.87 7.20 -7.53
CA LYS A 92 -6.83 7.80 -6.59
C LYS A 92 -6.33 7.76 -5.15
N VAL A 93 -5.73 6.64 -4.73
CA VAL A 93 -5.15 6.47 -3.39
C VAL A 93 -3.96 7.40 -3.18
N LEU A 94 -3.06 7.50 -4.16
CA LEU A 94 -1.92 8.42 -4.13
C LEU A 94 -2.37 9.88 -4.02
N SER A 95 -3.37 10.29 -4.81
CA SER A 95 -3.95 11.64 -4.74
C SER A 95 -4.59 11.92 -3.37
N LYS A 96 -5.34 10.96 -2.81
CA LYS A 96 -5.91 11.10 -1.46
C LYS A 96 -4.81 11.23 -0.39
N MET A 97 -3.72 10.47 -0.51
CA MET A 97 -2.57 10.58 0.41
C MET A 97 -1.86 11.92 0.31
N LYS A 98 -1.58 12.42 -0.91
CA LYS A 98 -1.00 13.75 -1.13
C LYS A 98 -1.84 14.83 -0.46
N ASN A 99 -3.16 14.79 -0.66
CA ASN A 99 -4.06 15.76 -0.06
C ASN A 99 -4.08 15.69 1.47
N LYS A 100 -4.03 14.49 2.07
CA LYS A 100 -3.91 14.31 3.53
C LYS A 100 -2.59 14.88 4.07
N LEU A 101 -1.46 14.66 3.39
CA LEU A 101 -0.15 15.19 3.78
C LEU A 101 -0.11 16.72 3.72
N VAL A 102 -0.62 17.29 2.62
CA VAL A 102 -0.76 18.74 2.45
C VAL A 102 -1.66 19.31 3.56
N ALA A 103 -2.84 18.73 3.80
CA ALA A 103 -3.72 19.19 4.87
C ALA A 103 -3.07 19.12 6.27
N LYS A 104 -2.22 18.11 6.53
CA LYS A 104 -1.47 17.99 7.79
C LYS A 104 -0.37 19.06 7.91
N GLN A 105 0.31 19.42 6.82
CA GLN A 105 1.26 20.53 6.79
C GLN A 105 0.58 21.87 7.06
N TYR A 106 -0.58 22.12 6.44
CA TYR A 106 -1.37 23.33 6.71
C TYR A 106 -1.83 23.42 8.17
N LYS A 107 -2.27 22.30 8.78
CA LYS A 107 -2.66 22.28 10.21
C LYS A 107 -1.49 22.50 11.16
N ASN A 108 -0.29 22.07 10.79
CA ASN A 108 0.91 22.20 11.63
C ASN A 108 1.67 23.53 11.42
N GLY A 109 1.40 24.23 10.31
CA GLY A 109 2.01 25.52 9.96
C GLY A 109 1.28 26.75 10.50
N VAL A 110 0.14 26.58 11.19
CA VAL A 110 -0.56 27.67 11.88
C VAL A 110 -0.26 27.57 13.38
N LYS A 111 0.85 28.17 13.80
CA LYS A 111 1.04 28.60 15.18
C LYS A 111 1.20 30.12 15.14
N TYR A 112 0.15 30.82 15.58
CA TYR A 112 0.23 32.23 15.96
C TYR A 112 1.07 32.35 17.24
#